data_AF-A0A094HLJ5-F1
#
_entry.id   AF-A0A094HLJ5-F1
#
_cell.length_a   1.000
_cell.length_b   1.000
_cell.length_c   1.000
_cell.angle_alpha   90.00
_cell.angle_beta   90.00
_cell.angle_gamma   90.00
#
_symmetry.space_group_name_H-M   'P 1'
#
loop_
_entity.id
_entity.type
_entity.pdbx_description
1 polymer ?
#
loop_
_entity_poly.entity_id
_entity_poly.type
_entity_poly.pdbx_seq_one_letter_code
_entity_poly.pdbx_strand_id
1 'polypeptide(L)'
;MSAFAFSFGGDDIEETADDLSNLSLSPPPPAETGTLTPRRASSAFPVANQPLLPATTHSLSSLLTGLPSKIAYNTLPITVDGAPTIALPRRELWDVRVQLMAEDEEVGLGSADVKTGIYEGGFKSWESSVDLVRELAGEGLKGRRRFLELGCGTALPSLAILQRHLEKDGEKGKLELGFADYNPSVLRLVTVPNILLTWAALRPTSDDAEPFEEEGELDIDEDLISEFTAALTAQGVTLSFFSGAWGTEFATLVEAAPRDTSAELLVLAAETIYSPAALESFAEVLMRILGTEKGGGAMVGAKKVYFGVGGSMEDFVVRVEGLGGLVERIREEEEGVRREVVMVRTKEETKA
;
A
#
# COMPACT_ATOMS: atom_id res chain seq x y z
N MET A 1 -3.51 -24.59 -26.74
CA MET A 1 -3.75 -23.27 -26.15
C MET A 1 -2.75 -23.10 -25.02
N SER A 2 -1.86 -22.11 -25.14
CA SER A 2 -0.86 -21.82 -24.12
C SER A 2 -1.57 -21.27 -22.88
N ALA A 3 -1.40 -21.92 -21.73
CA ALA A 3 -1.88 -21.40 -20.46
C ALA A 3 -0.86 -20.35 -19.99
N PHE A 4 -1.26 -19.09 -20.02
CA PHE A 4 -0.48 -18.00 -19.43
C PHE A 4 -0.49 -18.16 -17.91
N ALA A 5 0.69 -18.40 -17.33
CA ALA A 5 0.93 -18.12 -15.92
C ALA A 5 1.37 -16.66 -15.83
N PHE A 6 0.72 -15.87 -14.98
CA PHE A 6 1.14 -14.52 -14.67
C PHE A 6 2.44 -14.59 -13.87
N SER A 7 3.46 -13.91 -14.37
CA SER A 7 4.76 -13.71 -13.74
C SER A 7 5.00 -12.21 -13.81
N PHE A 8 4.89 -11.49 -12.68
CA PHE A 8 5.49 -10.16 -12.58
C PHE A 8 6.95 -10.39 -12.15
N GLY A 9 7.86 -10.28 -13.12
CA GLY A 9 9.29 -10.49 -12.90
C GLY A 9 9.79 -9.70 -11.70
N GLY A 10 10.72 -10.33 -10.97
CA GLY A 10 11.30 -9.77 -9.75
C GLY A 10 12.28 -8.66 -10.08
N ASP A 11 11.92 -7.44 -9.71
CA ASP A 11 12.46 -6.73 -8.55
C ASP A 11 11.28 -5.91 -7.96
N ASP A 12 11.46 -5.29 -6.79
CA ASP A 12 10.54 -4.20 -6.38
C ASP A 12 10.67 -3.03 -7.39
N ILE A 13 9.85 -1.99 -7.36
CA ILE A 13 9.84 -0.90 -8.39
C ILE A 13 11.27 -0.57 -8.86
N GLU A 14 11.64 -0.98 -10.08
CA GLU A 14 12.99 -0.79 -10.63
C GLU A 14 13.28 0.71 -10.78
N GLU A 15 14.50 1.09 -10.42
CA GLU A 15 15.02 2.44 -10.55
C GLU A 15 14.91 2.95 -11.99
N THR A 16 14.12 4.00 -12.22
CA THR A 16 14.13 4.69 -13.50
C THR A 16 15.31 5.64 -13.57
N ALA A 17 16.48 5.12 -13.96
CA ALA A 17 17.59 5.91 -14.47
C ALA A 17 18.47 5.11 -15.47
N ASP A 18 18.26 5.36 -16.77
CA ASP A 18 19.30 5.34 -17.82
C ASP A 18 20.03 4.03 -18.28
N ASP A 19 19.47 2.81 -18.19
CA ASP A 19 20.17 1.62 -18.77
C ASP A 19 19.40 0.76 -19.79
N LEU A 20 18.66 1.39 -20.71
CA LEU A 20 18.03 0.71 -21.86
C LEU A 20 18.94 0.56 -23.10
N SER A 21 20.26 0.74 -22.98
CA SER A 21 21.12 0.78 -24.17
C SER A 21 21.75 -0.56 -24.61
N ASN A 22 21.61 -1.66 -23.84
CA ASN A 22 22.40 -2.88 -24.10
C ASN A 22 21.67 -4.24 -24.17
N LEU A 23 20.34 -4.30 -24.33
CA LEU A 23 19.66 -5.59 -24.52
C LEU A 23 19.61 -6.02 -25.99
N SER A 24 20.64 -6.77 -26.40
CA SER A 24 20.68 -7.51 -27.67
C SER A 24 19.73 -8.72 -27.65
N LEU A 25 18.64 -8.66 -28.41
CA LEU A 25 17.68 -9.75 -28.59
C LEU A 25 18.28 -10.89 -29.44
N SER A 26 18.50 -12.06 -28.83
CA SER A 26 18.67 -13.33 -29.54
C SER A 26 17.42 -14.20 -29.38
N PRO A 27 16.93 -14.86 -30.45
CA PRO A 27 15.71 -15.67 -30.38
C PRO A 27 15.91 -16.99 -29.61
N PRO A 28 14.87 -17.50 -28.91
CA PRO A 28 14.96 -18.73 -28.13
C PRO A 28 14.93 -19.99 -29.01
N PRO A 29 15.50 -21.13 -28.54
CA PRO A 29 15.48 -22.40 -29.27
C PRO A 29 14.10 -23.07 -29.22
N PRO A 30 13.78 -23.99 -30.17
CA PRO A 30 12.48 -24.64 -30.24
C PRO A 30 12.29 -25.70 -29.14
N ALA A 31 11.06 -25.78 -28.62
CA ALA A 31 10.65 -26.59 -27.47
C ALA A 31 10.58 -28.11 -27.77
N GLU A 32 11.02 -28.93 -26.80
CA GLU A 32 10.78 -30.38 -26.77
C GLU A 32 9.35 -30.72 -26.36
N THR A 33 8.76 -31.68 -27.07
CA THR A 33 7.41 -32.21 -26.88
C THR A 33 7.32 -33.12 -25.64
N GLY A 34 6.82 -32.57 -24.53
CA GLY A 34 6.34 -33.32 -23.36
C GLY A 34 4.81 -33.23 -23.24
N THR A 35 4.14 -34.37 -23.06
CA THR A 35 2.69 -34.49 -22.91
C THR A 35 2.18 -33.78 -21.66
N LEU A 36 1.40 -32.71 -21.81
CA LEU A 36 0.76 -31.98 -20.72
C LEU A 36 -0.59 -32.64 -20.37
N THR A 37 -0.71 -33.12 -19.14
CA THR A 37 -1.99 -33.34 -18.47
C THR A 37 -2.74 -32.01 -18.33
N PRO A 38 -4.08 -31.98 -18.36
CA PRO A 38 -4.83 -30.73 -18.31
C PRO A 38 -4.76 -30.16 -16.89
N ARG A 39 -3.89 -29.16 -16.68
CA ARG A 39 -3.93 -28.29 -15.49
C ARG A 39 -5.29 -27.58 -15.47
N ARG A 40 -6.05 -27.76 -14.39
CA ARG A 40 -7.27 -26.98 -14.10
C ARG A 40 -6.94 -25.48 -14.23
N ALA A 41 -7.84 -24.74 -14.86
CA ALA A 41 -7.75 -23.30 -15.03
C ALA A 41 -7.51 -22.61 -13.66
N SER A 42 -6.46 -21.79 -13.58
CA SER A 42 -6.19 -20.92 -12.44
C SER A 42 -7.18 -19.75 -12.47
N SER A 43 -8.30 -19.85 -11.77
CA SER A 43 -9.25 -18.75 -11.58
C SER A 43 -8.72 -17.78 -10.52
N ALA A 44 -8.55 -16.51 -10.90
CA ALA A 44 -8.40 -15.43 -9.93
C ALA A 44 -9.75 -15.15 -9.27
N PHE A 45 -9.91 -15.75 -8.09
CA PHE A 45 -10.62 -15.38 -6.85
C PHE A 45 -12.10 -14.96 -6.91
N PRO A 46 -12.86 -15.26 -5.83
CA PRO A 46 -12.50 -16.04 -4.64
C PRO A 46 -12.29 -17.52 -4.97
N VAL A 47 -11.34 -18.19 -4.30
CA VAL A 47 -11.29 -19.65 -4.34
C VAL A 47 -12.50 -20.13 -3.53
N ALA A 48 -13.52 -20.62 -4.24
CA ALA A 48 -14.70 -21.19 -3.62
C ALA A 48 -14.29 -22.19 -2.53
N ASN A 49 -14.81 -21.97 -1.31
CA ASN A 49 -14.64 -22.81 -0.10
C ASN A 49 -13.39 -22.56 0.79
N GLN A 50 -12.67 -21.43 0.67
CA GLN A 50 -11.72 -21.02 1.72
C GLN A 50 -12.32 -19.96 2.66
N PRO A 51 -12.11 -20.08 3.98
CA PRO A 51 -12.54 -19.05 4.92
C PRO A 51 -11.73 -17.76 4.69
N LEU A 52 -12.42 -16.63 4.68
CA LEU A 52 -11.82 -15.30 4.63
C LEU A 52 -11.15 -14.97 5.97
N LEU A 53 -10.08 -14.18 5.95
CA LEU A 53 -9.45 -13.71 7.19
C LEU A 53 -10.40 -12.79 7.97
N PRO A 54 -10.61 -13.01 9.27
CA PRO A 54 -11.48 -12.18 10.09
C PRO A 54 -10.89 -10.79 10.27
N ALA A 55 -11.77 -9.79 10.37
CA ALA A 55 -11.33 -8.42 10.65
C ALA A 55 -10.71 -8.33 12.06
N THR A 56 -9.50 -7.76 12.14
CA THR A 56 -8.72 -7.71 13.38
C THR A 56 -8.02 -6.35 13.52
N THR A 57 -7.98 -5.81 14.74
CA THR A 57 -7.17 -4.62 15.07
C THR A 57 -5.84 -5.06 15.68
N HIS A 58 -4.76 -4.37 15.33
CA HIS A 58 -3.42 -4.63 15.86
C HIS A 58 -2.89 -3.42 16.61
N SER A 59 -2.12 -3.66 17.68
CA SER A 59 -1.41 -2.59 18.39
C SER A 59 -0.01 -2.41 17.82
N LEU A 60 0.47 -1.16 17.79
CA LEU A 60 1.85 -0.87 17.35
C LEU A 60 2.87 -1.65 18.16
N SER A 61 2.70 -1.74 19.48
CA SER A 61 3.59 -2.48 20.38
C SER A 61 3.68 -3.97 20.01
N SER A 62 2.55 -4.61 19.67
CA SER A 62 2.55 -6.01 19.24
C SER A 62 3.28 -6.20 17.91
N LEU A 63 3.12 -5.28 16.96
CA LEU A 63 3.78 -5.35 15.65
C LEU A 63 5.28 -5.09 15.76
N LEU A 64 5.70 -4.13 16.59
CA LEU A 64 7.12 -3.82 16.85
C LEU A 64 7.86 -4.97 17.55
N THR A 65 7.18 -5.72 18.43
CA THR A 65 7.78 -6.89 19.11
C THR A 65 8.13 -8.01 18.12
N GLY A 66 7.48 -8.06 16.96
CA GLY A 66 7.72 -9.06 15.92
C GLY A 66 8.80 -8.68 14.89
N LEU A 67 9.53 -7.58 15.10
CA LEU A 67 10.61 -7.15 14.22
C LEU A 67 11.91 -7.92 14.50
N PRO A 68 12.72 -8.20 13.47
CA PRO A 68 14.06 -8.72 13.67
C PRO A 68 14.97 -7.64 14.28
N SER A 69 16.12 -8.04 14.82
CA SER A 69 17.10 -7.10 15.38
C SER A 69 17.79 -6.21 14.35
N LYS A 70 17.60 -6.51 13.06
CA LYS A 70 18.18 -5.79 11.93
C LYS A 70 17.30 -5.98 10.70
N ILE A 71 17.13 -4.92 9.92
CA ILE A 71 16.50 -4.95 8.59
C ILE A 71 17.37 -4.25 7.57
N ALA A 72 17.32 -4.69 6.31
CA ALA A 72 17.89 -3.97 5.19
C ALA A 72 16.84 -3.08 4.51
N TYR A 73 17.26 -1.95 3.98
CA TYR A 73 16.40 -0.97 3.32
C TYR A 73 17.09 -0.36 2.09
N ASN A 74 16.25 0.16 1.18
CA ASN A 74 16.64 1.13 0.17
C ASN A 74 15.68 2.33 0.20
N THR A 75 16.01 3.37 -0.54
CA THR A 75 15.21 4.58 -0.64
C THR A 75 14.65 4.68 -2.05
N LEU A 76 13.34 4.81 -2.14
CA LEU A 76 12.65 5.01 -3.41
C LEU A 76 12.54 6.51 -3.72
N PRO A 77 13.23 7.03 -4.76
CA PRO A 77 13.03 8.40 -5.22
C PRO A 77 11.73 8.51 -6.02
N ILE A 78 10.86 9.44 -5.63
CA ILE A 78 9.61 9.75 -6.32
C ILE A 78 9.68 11.17 -6.87
N THR A 79 9.83 11.27 -8.18
CA THR A 79 9.74 12.56 -8.88
C THR A 79 8.30 13.07 -8.85
N VAL A 80 8.14 14.32 -8.41
CA VAL A 80 6.87 15.04 -8.34
C VAL A 80 6.91 16.24 -9.28
N ASP A 81 5.80 16.47 -9.99
CA ASP A 81 5.68 17.56 -10.95
C ASP A 81 5.85 18.93 -10.28
N GLY A 82 6.93 19.64 -10.60
CA GLY A 82 7.19 20.99 -10.11
C GLY A 82 7.57 21.10 -8.63
N ALA A 83 7.87 19.98 -7.96
CA ALA A 83 8.30 19.93 -6.56
C ALA A 83 9.61 19.14 -6.38
N PRO A 84 10.30 19.28 -5.23
CA PRO A 84 11.45 18.43 -4.93
C PRO A 84 11.08 16.93 -4.94
N THR A 85 12.05 16.09 -5.29
CA THR A 85 11.89 14.63 -5.23
C THR A 85 11.65 14.20 -3.79
N ILE A 86 10.65 13.34 -3.59
CA ILE A 86 10.34 12.72 -2.29
C ILE A 86 11.11 11.40 -2.25
N ALA A 87 11.98 11.23 -1.26
CA ALA A 87 12.77 10.02 -1.06
C ALA A 87 12.18 9.21 0.11
N LEU A 88 11.58 8.05 -0.17
CA LEU A 88 10.93 7.21 0.85
C LEU A 88 11.74 5.95 1.13
N PRO A 89 12.30 5.80 2.34
CA PRO A 89 12.98 4.56 2.71
C PRO A 89 11.95 3.44 2.91
N ARG A 90 12.26 2.26 2.37
CA ARG A 90 11.44 1.05 2.48
C ARG A 90 12.32 -0.16 2.71
N ARG A 91 11.79 -1.13 3.45
CA ARG A 91 12.44 -2.39 3.72
C ARG A 91 12.62 -3.17 2.42
N GLU A 92 13.80 -3.76 2.27
CA GLU A 92 14.14 -4.56 1.11
C GLU A 92 13.28 -5.84 1.01
N LEU A 93 12.78 -6.13 -0.19
CA LEU A 93 11.92 -7.30 -0.41
C LEU A 93 12.69 -8.62 -0.19
N TRP A 94 13.98 -8.64 -0.51
CA TRP A 94 14.81 -9.81 -0.25
C TRP A 94 14.98 -10.06 1.25
N ASP A 95 15.05 -9.01 2.06
CA ASP A 95 15.18 -9.12 3.52
C ASP A 95 13.89 -9.69 4.13
N VAL A 96 12.73 -9.23 3.65
CA VAL A 96 11.41 -9.81 3.99
C VAL A 96 11.35 -11.31 3.66
N ARG A 97 11.86 -11.71 2.48
CA ARG A 97 11.91 -13.12 2.06
C ARG A 97 12.78 -13.97 2.99
N VAL A 98 13.95 -13.46 3.38
CA VAL A 98 14.85 -14.16 4.31
C VAL A 98 14.17 -14.37 5.67
N GLN A 99 13.49 -13.35 6.19
CA GLN A 99 12.77 -13.48 7.46
C GLN A 99 11.64 -14.53 7.37
N LEU A 100 10.83 -14.51 6.31
CA LEU A 100 9.75 -15.48 6.13
C LEU A 100 10.27 -16.92 6.02
N MET A 101 11.40 -17.12 5.34
CA MET A 101 12.09 -18.42 5.29
C MET A 101 12.60 -18.86 6.67
N ALA A 102 13.07 -17.93 7.50
CA ALA A 102 13.58 -18.24 8.84
C ALA A 102 12.45 -18.57 9.84
N GLU A 103 11.26 -18.02 9.63
CA GLU A 103 10.08 -18.23 10.49
C GLU A 103 9.22 -19.44 10.06
N ASP A 104 9.66 -20.21 9.05
CA ASP A 104 8.91 -21.31 8.42
C ASP A 104 7.49 -20.90 7.95
N GLU A 105 7.27 -19.62 7.70
CA GLU A 105 5.99 -19.11 7.21
C GLU A 105 5.97 -19.17 5.67
N GLU A 106 5.23 -20.14 5.12
CA GLU A 106 5.07 -20.31 3.67
C GLU A 106 4.08 -19.27 3.08
N VAL A 107 4.37 -17.97 3.27
CA VAL A 107 3.54 -16.88 2.74
C VAL A 107 3.93 -16.61 1.31
N GLY A 108 3.10 -17.03 0.35
CA GLY A 108 2.87 -16.27 -0.89
C GLY A 108 3.97 -16.11 -1.94
N LEU A 109 5.25 -16.11 -1.59
CA LEU A 109 6.37 -15.51 -2.33
C LEU A 109 6.98 -16.42 -3.41
N GLY A 110 6.16 -17.28 -4.03
CA GLY A 110 6.58 -18.04 -5.21
C GLY A 110 6.70 -17.15 -6.46
N SER A 111 6.73 -17.73 -7.66
CA SER A 111 6.74 -16.99 -8.93
C SER A 111 5.45 -16.21 -9.24
N ALA A 112 4.52 -16.11 -8.29
CA ALA A 112 3.23 -15.46 -8.45
C ALA A 112 3.03 -14.48 -7.29
N ASP A 113 2.85 -13.21 -7.63
CA ASP A 113 2.81 -12.08 -6.69
C ASP A 113 1.54 -12.05 -5.84
N VAL A 114 0.51 -12.81 -6.23
CA VAL A 114 -0.77 -12.89 -5.54
C VAL A 114 -1.17 -14.37 -5.42
N LYS A 115 -1.45 -14.83 -4.19
CA LYS A 115 -2.02 -16.16 -3.91
C LYS A 115 -3.34 -16.01 -3.14
N THR A 116 -4.44 -16.51 -3.70
CA THR A 116 -5.80 -16.32 -3.12
C THR A 116 -5.86 -16.70 -1.68
N GLY A 117 -6.55 -15.90 -0.87
CA GLY A 117 -6.93 -16.30 0.47
C GLY A 117 -5.74 -16.57 1.40
N ILE A 118 -4.52 -16.36 0.90
CA ILE A 118 -3.25 -16.64 1.56
C ILE A 118 -2.42 -15.35 1.56
N TYR A 119 -2.28 -14.66 0.43
CA TYR A 119 -1.42 -13.50 0.27
C TYR A 119 -1.83 -12.59 -0.91
N GLU A 120 -2.03 -11.29 -0.66
CA GLU A 120 -2.49 -10.31 -1.66
C GLU A 120 -1.41 -9.37 -2.23
N GLY A 121 -0.14 -9.79 -2.26
CA GLY A 121 0.90 -9.00 -2.95
C GLY A 121 1.39 -7.76 -2.21
N GLY A 122 1.01 -7.56 -0.94
CA GLY A 122 1.33 -6.37 -0.16
C GLY A 122 2.79 -6.21 0.29
N PHE A 123 3.69 -7.15 -0.03
CA PHE A 123 5.12 -7.00 0.28
C PHE A 123 5.86 -6.19 -0.79
N LYS A 124 5.28 -6.02 -1.97
CA LYS A 124 5.84 -5.21 -3.07
C LYS A 124 5.23 -3.82 -3.08
N SER A 125 5.99 -2.84 -3.54
CA SER A 125 5.42 -1.55 -3.94
C SER A 125 4.79 -1.66 -5.32
N TRP A 126 3.66 -0.97 -5.50
CA TRP A 126 2.95 -0.93 -6.77
C TRP A 126 3.00 0.48 -7.36
N GLU A 127 3.14 0.59 -8.68
CA GLU A 127 3.26 1.88 -9.38
C GLU A 127 2.13 2.86 -9.03
N SER A 128 0.88 2.39 -8.90
CA SER A 128 -0.23 3.27 -8.51
C SER A 128 -0.03 3.94 -7.16
N SER A 129 0.70 3.34 -6.21
CA SER A 129 0.99 3.98 -4.93
C SER A 129 1.93 5.19 -5.09
N VAL A 130 2.83 5.15 -6.08
CA VAL A 130 3.66 6.30 -6.48
C VAL A 130 2.80 7.39 -7.13
N ASP A 131 1.84 7.00 -7.96
CA ASP A 131 0.89 7.94 -8.58
C ASP A 131 0.07 8.70 -7.50
N LEU A 132 -0.33 8.02 -6.42
CA LEU A 132 -0.96 8.68 -5.26
C LEU A 132 -0.01 9.65 -4.56
N VAL A 133 1.27 9.29 -4.36
CA VAL A 133 2.26 10.19 -3.75
C VAL A 133 2.41 11.48 -4.56
N ARG A 134 2.47 11.37 -5.89
CA ARG A 134 2.54 12.52 -6.80
C ARG A 134 1.32 13.45 -6.65
N GLU A 135 0.12 12.88 -6.58
CA GLU A 135 -1.10 13.65 -6.37
C GLU A 135 -1.15 14.33 -4.99
N LEU A 136 -0.75 13.63 -3.92
CA LEU A 136 -0.68 14.22 -2.57
C LEU A 136 0.27 15.40 -2.49
N ALA A 137 1.38 15.33 -3.23
CA ALA A 137 2.38 16.38 -3.25
C ALA A 137 1.92 17.62 -4.04
N GLY A 138 1.15 17.44 -5.12
CA GLY A 138 0.64 18.54 -5.96
C GLY A 138 -0.53 19.32 -5.35
N GLU A 139 -1.54 18.63 -4.81
CA GLU A 139 -2.74 19.27 -4.24
C GLU A 139 -2.54 19.77 -2.79
N GLY A 140 -1.46 19.31 -2.14
CA GLY A 140 -1.26 19.42 -0.70
C GLY A 140 -2.33 18.67 0.11
N LEU A 141 -2.10 18.47 1.41
CA LEU A 141 -3.09 17.78 2.25
C LEU A 141 -4.35 18.59 2.54
N LYS A 142 -4.48 19.82 2.02
CA LYS A 142 -5.62 20.73 2.23
C LYS A 142 -6.04 20.88 3.70
N GLY A 143 -5.07 20.81 4.62
CA GLY A 143 -5.31 20.84 6.07
C GLY A 143 -5.93 19.57 6.66
N ARG A 144 -6.09 18.50 5.88
CA ARG A 144 -6.47 17.17 6.36
C ARG A 144 -5.38 16.60 7.25
N ARG A 145 -5.83 15.96 8.32
CA ARG A 145 -4.96 15.38 9.35
C ARG A 145 -5.30 13.93 9.64
N ARG A 146 -6.25 13.36 8.90
CA ARG A 146 -6.74 12.01 9.12
C ARG A 146 -6.79 11.25 7.81
N PHE A 147 -6.03 10.16 7.76
CA PHE A 147 -5.85 9.34 6.58
C PHE A 147 -6.06 7.87 6.94
N LEU A 148 -6.63 7.10 6.02
CA LEU A 148 -6.76 5.66 6.13
C LEU A 148 -6.34 5.03 4.81
N GLU A 149 -5.27 4.25 4.81
CA GLU A 149 -4.82 3.54 3.63
C GLU A 149 -5.38 2.10 3.61
N LEU A 150 -6.27 1.82 2.66
CA LEU A 150 -6.85 0.50 2.42
C LEU A 150 -6.03 -0.25 1.38
N GLY A 151 -5.61 -1.47 1.72
CA GLY A 151 -4.65 -2.23 0.91
C GLY A 151 -3.26 -1.60 0.97
N CYS A 152 -2.80 -1.30 2.20
CA CYS A 152 -1.66 -0.41 2.40
C CYS A 152 -0.31 -1.00 1.96
N GLY A 153 -0.09 -2.32 2.00
CA GLY A 153 1.19 -2.89 1.55
C GLY A 153 2.43 -2.20 2.13
N THR A 154 3.23 -1.61 1.24
CA THR A 154 4.43 -0.81 1.57
C THR A 154 4.15 0.61 2.06
N ALA A 155 2.90 1.06 1.96
CA ALA A 155 2.33 2.29 2.51
C ALA A 155 2.90 3.61 1.99
N LEU A 156 3.47 3.63 0.78
CA LEU A 156 4.14 4.81 0.21
C LEU A 156 3.32 6.12 0.34
N PRO A 157 2.00 6.17 0.05
CA PRO A 157 1.20 7.38 0.21
C PRO A 157 1.17 7.89 1.66
N SER A 158 0.94 7.01 2.62
CA SER A 158 0.93 7.36 4.05
C SER A 158 2.32 7.74 4.57
N LEU A 159 3.39 7.13 4.05
CA LEU A 159 4.76 7.46 4.41
C LEU A 159 5.18 8.83 3.89
N ALA A 160 4.76 9.23 2.69
CA ALA A 160 4.96 10.60 2.20
C ALA A 160 4.26 11.64 3.09
N ILE A 161 3.05 11.32 3.57
CA ILE A 161 2.33 12.16 4.54
C ILE A 161 3.10 12.25 5.86
N LEU A 162 3.56 11.11 6.38
CA LEU A 162 4.31 11.04 7.63
C LEU A 162 5.62 11.81 7.53
N GLN A 163 6.41 11.58 6.48
CA GLN A 163 7.69 12.27 6.24
C GLN A 163 7.51 13.78 6.30
N ARG A 164 6.54 14.30 5.53
CA ARG A 164 6.23 15.74 5.49
C ARG A 164 5.76 16.30 6.83
N HIS A 165 5.12 15.49 7.68
CA HIS A 165 4.73 15.89 9.04
C HIS A 165 5.93 15.93 9.99
N LEU A 166 6.83 14.95 9.86
CA LEU A 166 8.02 14.80 10.71
C LEU A 166 9.14 15.80 10.38
N GLU A 167 9.17 16.34 9.17
CA GLU A 167 10.12 17.37 8.75
C GLU A 167 10.11 18.60 9.69
N LYS A 168 11.28 19.25 9.78
CA LYS A 168 11.46 20.42 10.67
C LYS A 168 10.43 21.51 10.42
N ASP A 169 10.23 21.86 9.16
CA ASP A 169 9.26 22.85 8.69
C ASP A 169 7.90 22.22 8.32
N GLY A 170 7.72 20.93 8.66
CA GLY A 170 6.52 20.16 8.43
C GLY A 170 5.29 20.65 9.18
N GLU A 171 4.12 20.20 8.74
CA GLU A 171 2.85 20.56 9.35
C GLU A 171 2.80 20.14 10.81
N LYS A 172 2.49 21.09 11.70
CA LYS A 172 2.36 20.81 13.14
C LYS A 172 0.92 20.51 13.52
N GLY A 173 0.73 19.68 14.54
CA GLY A 173 -0.58 19.32 15.10
C GLY A 173 -0.75 17.82 15.18
N LYS A 174 -2.00 17.37 15.34
CA LYS A 174 -2.31 15.94 15.32
C LYS A 174 -2.27 15.40 13.90
N LEU A 175 -1.81 14.17 13.75
CA LEU A 175 -1.88 13.39 12.53
C LEU A 175 -2.39 11.99 12.87
N GLU A 176 -3.45 11.54 12.22
CA GLU A 176 -4.03 10.20 12.36
C GLU A 176 -3.80 9.42 11.06
N LEU A 177 -3.04 8.33 11.14
CA LEU A 177 -2.80 7.42 10.02
C LEU A 177 -3.35 6.03 10.36
N GLY A 178 -4.29 5.55 9.55
CA GLY A 178 -4.78 4.18 9.57
C GLY A 178 -4.19 3.36 8.45
N PHE A 179 -3.83 2.11 8.74
CA PHE A 179 -3.25 1.18 7.78
C PHE A 179 -4.07 -0.11 7.81
N ALA A 180 -4.55 -0.51 6.64
CA ALA A 180 -5.34 -1.71 6.48
C ALA A 180 -4.80 -2.58 5.38
N ASP A 181 -4.61 -3.87 5.66
CA ASP A 181 -4.19 -4.85 4.66
C ASP A 181 -4.94 -6.17 4.85
N TYR A 182 -5.10 -6.98 3.81
CA TYR A 182 -5.68 -8.31 3.97
C TYR A 182 -4.85 -9.15 4.96
N ASN A 183 -3.52 -9.05 4.88
CA ASN A 183 -2.58 -9.89 5.59
C ASN A 183 -1.95 -9.19 6.82
N PRO A 184 -2.10 -9.72 8.05
CA PRO A 184 -1.41 -9.16 9.22
C PRO A 184 0.12 -9.25 9.13
N SER A 185 0.65 -10.22 8.36
CA SER A 185 2.08 -10.33 8.09
C SER A 185 2.61 -9.17 7.25
N VAL A 186 1.81 -8.58 6.35
CA VAL A 186 2.19 -7.36 5.59
C VAL A 186 2.40 -6.19 6.55
N LEU A 187 1.47 -6.01 7.49
CA LEU A 187 1.59 -4.96 8.51
C LEU A 187 2.87 -5.13 9.35
N ARG A 188 3.15 -6.36 9.80
CA ARG A 188 4.32 -6.67 10.65
C ARG A 188 5.64 -6.57 9.88
N LEU A 189 5.71 -7.12 8.68
CA LEU A 189 6.97 -7.32 7.95
C LEU A 189 7.34 -6.15 7.05
N VAL A 190 6.38 -5.31 6.67
CA VAL A 190 6.61 -4.26 5.68
C VAL A 190 6.07 -2.91 6.13
N THR A 191 4.77 -2.81 6.45
CA THR A 191 4.16 -1.52 6.77
C THR A 191 4.82 -0.86 8.00
N VAL A 192 4.90 -1.57 9.13
CA VAL A 192 5.52 -1.03 10.36
C VAL A 192 7.02 -0.78 10.21
N PRO A 193 7.83 -1.69 9.62
CA PRO A 193 9.22 -1.39 9.26
C PRO A 193 9.39 -0.12 8.43
N ASN A 194 8.55 0.11 7.42
CA ASN A 194 8.68 1.31 6.58
C ASN A 194 8.31 2.60 7.33
N ILE A 195 7.34 2.53 8.26
CA ILE A 195 7.04 3.66 9.17
C ILE A 195 8.26 3.96 10.06
N LEU A 196 8.89 2.92 10.63
CA LEU A 196 10.10 3.05 11.45
C LEU A 196 11.26 3.66 10.64
N LEU A 197 11.50 3.15 9.42
CA LEU A 197 12.52 3.66 8.51
C LEU A 197 12.28 5.14 8.14
N THR A 198 11.03 5.51 7.84
CA THR A 198 10.67 6.89 7.51
C THR A 198 10.96 7.85 8.66
N TRP A 199 10.70 7.44 9.90
CA TRP A 199 11.10 8.22 11.08
C TRP A 199 12.62 8.21 11.28
N ALA A 200 13.28 7.06 11.15
CA ALA A 200 14.71 6.92 11.37
C ALA A 200 15.53 7.80 10.40
N ALA A 201 15.10 7.95 9.15
CA ALA A 201 15.71 8.82 8.16
C ALA A 201 15.64 10.31 8.51
N LEU A 202 14.67 10.71 9.33
CA LEU A 202 14.49 12.09 9.81
C LEU A 202 14.91 12.28 11.27
N ARG A 203 15.39 11.21 11.91
CA ARG A 203 15.79 11.24 13.32
C ARG A 203 16.99 12.19 13.48
N PRO A 204 16.96 13.10 14.46
CA PRO A 204 18.14 13.89 14.81
C PRO A 204 19.25 12.95 15.30
N THR A 205 20.36 12.88 14.56
CA THR A 205 21.55 12.16 14.99
C THR A 205 22.60 13.13 15.55
N SER A 206 23.54 12.63 16.36
CA SER A 206 24.68 13.43 16.81
C SER A 206 25.57 13.80 15.63
N ASP A 207 26.32 14.91 15.71
CA ASP A 207 27.23 15.35 14.66
C ASP A 207 28.28 14.29 14.23
N ASP A 208 28.60 13.33 15.11
CA ASP A 208 29.54 12.24 14.86
C ASP A 208 28.90 10.95 14.31
N ALA A 209 27.57 10.92 14.11
CA ALA A 209 26.87 9.76 13.58
C ALA A 209 26.88 9.78 12.05
N GLU A 210 27.01 8.59 11.45
CA GLU A 210 26.86 8.44 10.01
C GLU A 210 25.46 8.90 9.56
N PRO A 211 25.35 9.64 8.44
CA PRO A 211 24.07 10.06 7.90
C PRO A 211 23.22 8.84 7.50
N PHE A 212 21.91 9.02 7.43
CA PHE A 212 21.04 8.00 6.85
C PHE A 212 21.34 7.87 5.35
N GLU A 213 21.81 6.71 4.93
CA GLU A 213 22.22 6.43 3.54
C GLU A 213 21.01 6.10 2.64
N GLU A 214 21.22 6.07 1.33
CA GLU A 214 20.16 5.73 0.37
C GLU A 214 19.76 4.25 0.48
N GLU A 215 20.74 3.38 0.71
CA GLU A 215 20.58 1.97 1.00
C GLU A 215 21.40 1.60 2.23
N GLY A 216 20.94 0.62 3.02
CA GLY A 216 21.69 0.23 4.20
C GLY A 216 20.96 -0.75 5.10
N GLU A 217 21.48 -0.87 6.33
CA GLU A 217 20.90 -1.70 7.38
C GLU A 217 20.52 -0.82 8.57
N LEU A 218 19.38 -1.11 9.19
CA LEU A 218 18.96 -0.49 10.45
C LEU A 218 18.99 -1.55 11.55
N ASP A 219 19.86 -1.35 12.54
CA ASP A 219 19.84 -2.11 13.79
C ASP A 219 18.64 -1.67 14.63
N ILE A 220 17.84 -2.64 15.09
CA ILE A 220 16.61 -2.42 15.85
C ILE A 220 16.78 -3.00 17.26
N ASP A 221 17.00 -2.11 18.21
CA ASP A 221 17.06 -2.43 19.64
C ASP A 221 15.89 -1.79 20.41
N GLU A 222 15.82 -2.08 21.71
CA GLU A 222 14.76 -1.56 22.59
C GLU A 222 14.82 -0.02 22.71
N ASP A 223 16.01 0.56 22.65
CA ASP A 223 16.23 2.00 22.77
C ASP A 223 15.68 2.73 21.53
N LEU A 224 15.96 2.21 20.32
CA LEU A 224 15.41 2.72 19.07
C LEU A 224 13.87 2.67 19.06
N ILE A 225 13.30 1.55 19.49
CA ILE A 225 11.84 1.38 19.57
C ILE A 225 11.23 2.40 20.56
N SER A 226 11.88 2.59 21.72
CA SER A 226 11.45 3.55 22.72
C SER A 226 11.51 4.99 22.20
N GLU A 227 12.61 5.35 21.53
CA GLU A 227 12.79 6.67 20.90
C GLU A 227 11.74 6.92 19.81
N PHE A 228 11.52 5.95 18.92
CA PHE A 228 10.52 6.01 17.85
C PHE A 228 9.12 6.25 18.41
N THR A 229 8.69 5.44 19.36
CA THR A 229 7.33 5.55 19.94
C THR A 229 7.14 6.85 20.73
N ALA A 230 8.18 7.31 21.43
CA ALA A 230 8.18 8.61 22.11
C ALA A 230 8.09 9.76 21.10
N ALA A 231 8.82 9.69 19.99
CA ALA A 231 8.81 10.71 18.94
C ALA A 231 7.44 10.83 18.27
N LEU A 232 6.80 9.71 17.91
CA LEU A 232 5.44 9.71 17.36
C LEU A 232 4.46 10.42 18.32
N THR A 233 4.55 10.07 19.61
CA THR A 233 3.69 10.67 20.65
C THR A 233 3.95 12.18 20.79
N ALA A 234 5.21 12.59 20.85
CA ALA A 234 5.61 13.98 20.99
C ALA A 234 5.17 14.84 19.78
N GLN A 235 5.12 14.23 18.59
CA GLN A 235 4.69 14.89 17.35
C GLN A 235 3.18 14.74 17.08
N GLY A 236 2.41 14.17 18.03
CA GLY A 236 0.97 14.04 17.90
C GLY A 236 0.51 13.07 16.81
N VAL A 237 1.36 12.11 16.44
CA VAL A 237 1.07 11.07 15.44
C VAL A 237 0.37 9.89 16.13
N THR A 238 -0.80 9.51 15.62
CA THR A 238 -1.56 8.34 16.06
C THR A 238 -1.66 7.35 14.90
N LEU A 239 -1.28 6.10 15.17
CA LEU A 239 -1.30 5.02 14.19
C LEU A 239 -2.37 3.99 14.56
N SER A 240 -3.12 3.53 13.57
CA SER A 240 -4.10 2.43 13.73
C SER A 240 -3.89 1.37 12.66
N PHE A 241 -4.02 0.09 13.04
CA PHE A 241 -3.68 -1.04 12.17
C PHE A 241 -4.82 -2.04 12.13
N PHE A 242 -5.21 -2.42 10.92
CA PHE A 242 -6.35 -3.30 10.67
C PHE A 242 -5.95 -4.40 9.69
N SER A 243 -6.37 -5.64 9.94
CA SER A 243 -6.23 -6.70 8.95
C SER A 243 -7.53 -7.46 8.71
N GLY A 244 -7.62 -8.16 7.58
CA GLY A 244 -8.71 -9.07 7.28
C GLY A 244 -9.43 -8.73 5.98
N ALA A 245 -10.40 -9.56 5.62
CA ALA A 245 -11.12 -9.43 4.35
C ALA A 245 -12.04 -8.21 4.32
N TRP A 246 -12.17 -7.61 3.14
CA TRP A 246 -13.16 -6.57 2.88
C TRP A 246 -14.57 -7.12 3.13
N GLY A 247 -15.33 -6.39 3.95
CA GLY A 247 -16.71 -6.71 4.24
C GLY A 247 -17.26 -5.91 5.41
N THR A 248 -18.50 -6.24 5.79
CA THR A 248 -19.24 -5.59 6.87
C THR A 248 -18.51 -5.60 8.20
N GLU A 249 -17.86 -6.71 8.56
CA GLU A 249 -17.10 -6.83 9.80
C GLU A 249 -15.91 -5.86 9.83
N PHE A 250 -15.14 -5.82 8.74
CA PHE A 250 -14.01 -4.91 8.58
C PHE A 250 -14.43 -3.45 8.66
N ALA A 251 -15.47 -3.05 7.91
CA ALA A 251 -15.99 -1.68 7.96
C ALA A 251 -16.46 -1.30 9.37
N THR A 252 -17.15 -2.21 10.07
CA THR A 252 -17.60 -1.98 11.46
C THR A 252 -16.42 -1.78 12.41
N LEU A 253 -15.34 -2.53 12.20
CA LEU A 253 -14.13 -2.45 13.02
C LEU A 253 -13.40 -1.11 12.81
N VAL A 254 -13.30 -0.62 11.57
CA VAL A 254 -12.78 0.72 11.26
C VAL A 254 -13.69 1.82 11.85
N GLU A 255 -15.02 1.67 11.72
CA GLU A 255 -16.01 2.59 12.28
C GLU A 255 -16.04 2.61 13.81
N ALA A 256 -15.54 1.58 14.48
CA ALA A 256 -15.44 1.51 15.93
C ALA A 256 -14.11 2.07 16.46
N ALA A 257 -13.10 2.22 15.59
CA ALA A 257 -11.78 2.71 15.98
C ALA A 257 -11.85 4.16 16.51
N PRO A 258 -11.09 4.49 17.57
CA PRO A 258 -10.96 5.87 18.04
C PRO A 258 -10.49 6.79 16.92
N ARG A 259 -11.19 7.92 16.73
CA ARG A 259 -10.90 8.89 15.66
C ARG A 259 -11.35 10.29 16.03
N ASP A 260 -10.66 11.30 15.51
CA ASP A 260 -11.12 12.68 15.55
C ASP A 260 -12.18 12.92 14.46
N THR A 261 -13.46 12.87 14.85
CA THR A 261 -14.60 13.09 13.95
C THR A 261 -14.77 14.56 13.52
N SER A 262 -13.93 15.47 14.03
CA SER A 262 -13.91 16.87 13.58
C SER A 262 -13.01 17.08 12.36
N ALA A 263 -12.09 16.16 12.08
CA ALA A 263 -11.21 16.20 10.92
C ALA A 263 -11.79 15.40 9.75
N GLU A 264 -11.71 15.96 8.54
CA GLU A 264 -12.14 15.24 7.34
C GLU A 264 -11.19 14.08 7.01
N LEU A 265 -11.75 12.88 6.82
CA LEU A 265 -11.00 11.71 6.39
C LEU A 265 -10.62 11.79 4.90
N LEU A 266 -9.39 11.42 4.57
CA LEU A 266 -9.03 11.00 3.21
C LEU A 266 -8.62 9.53 3.23
N VAL A 267 -9.40 8.69 2.57
CA VAL A 267 -9.01 7.29 2.33
C VAL A 267 -8.02 7.25 1.15
N LEU A 268 -6.97 6.44 1.26
CA LEU A 268 -6.00 6.19 0.20
C LEU A 268 -6.09 4.71 -0.17
N ALA A 269 -6.01 4.39 -1.46
CA ALA A 269 -5.96 3.00 -1.91
C ALA A 269 -5.22 2.90 -3.24
N ALA A 270 -4.31 1.94 -3.35
CA ALA A 270 -3.56 1.66 -4.56
C ALA A 270 -3.74 0.18 -4.95
N GLU A 271 -4.05 -0.09 -6.22
CA GLU A 271 -4.19 -1.45 -6.78
C GLU A 271 -5.22 -2.37 -6.07
N THR A 272 -6.28 -1.82 -5.47
CA THR A 272 -7.28 -2.61 -4.70
C THR A 272 -8.41 -3.21 -5.54
N ILE A 273 -8.46 -2.92 -6.84
CA ILE A 273 -9.60 -3.24 -7.74
C ILE A 273 -9.25 -4.26 -8.83
N TYR A 274 -8.21 -5.07 -8.62
CA TYR A 274 -7.61 -5.94 -9.64
C TYR A 274 -8.55 -7.04 -10.20
N SER A 275 -9.58 -7.43 -9.47
CA SER A 275 -10.57 -8.43 -9.92
C SER A 275 -11.99 -7.95 -9.66
N PRO A 276 -13.01 -8.42 -10.41
CA PRO A 276 -14.40 -8.02 -10.18
C PRO A 276 -14.89 -8.29 -8.75
N ALA A 277 -14.45 -9.39 -8.14
CA ALA A 277 -14.83 -9.73 -6.77
C ALA A 277 -14.17 -8.79 -5.73
N ALA A 278 -12.86 -8.53 -5.87
CA ALA A 278 -12.15 -7.59 -4.99
C ALA A 278 -12.72 -6.18 -5.13
N LEU A 279 -12.97 -5.73 -6.36
CA LEU A 279 -13.59 -4.45 -6.69
C LEU A 279 -14.95 -4.29 -6.01
N GLU A 280 -15.82 -5.31 -6.10
CA GLU A 280 -17.15 -5.28 -5.50
C GLU A 280 -17.07 -5.09 -3.98
N SER A 281 -16.32 -5.94 -3.29
CA SER A 281 -16.20 -5.88 -1.83
C SER A 281 -15.47 -4.61 -1.36
N PHE A 282 -14.45 -4.17 -2.09
CA PHE A 282 -13.73 -2.94 -1.79
C PHE A 282 -14.63 -1.71 -1.95
N ALA A 283 -15.39 -1.60 -3.03
CA ALA A 283 -16.28 -0.47 -3.27
C ALA A 283 -17.37 -0.35 -2.18
N GLU A 284 -17.92 -1.48 -1.72
CA GLU A 284 -18.88 -1.50 -0.62
C GLU A 284 -18.29 -1.03 0.71
N VAL A 285 -17.09 -1.51 1.07
CA VAL A 285 -16.39 -1.07 2.28
C VAL A 285 -16.03 0.41 2.19
N LEU A 286 -15.49 0.85 1.06
CA LEU A 286 -15.11 2.24 0.81
C LEU A 286 -16.30 3.18 0.99
N MET A 287 -17.39 2.91 0.28
CA MET A 287 -18.57 3.77 0.33
C MET A 287 -19.25 3.74 1.70
N ARG A 288 -19.22 2.61 2.40
CA ARG A 288 -19.70 2.53 3.78
C ARG A 288 -18.87 3.42 4.72
N ILE A 289 -17.54 3.31 4.68
CA ILE A 289 -16.64 4.15 5.50
C ILE A 289 -16.91 5.63 5.21
N LEU A 290 -16.89 6.04 3.93
CA LEU A 290 -17.13 7.43 3.54
C LEU A 290 -18.53 7.93 3.95
N GLY A 291 -19.54 7.07 3.94
CA GLY A 291 -20.90 7.40 4.40
C GLY A 291 -20.98 7.79 5.88
N THR A 292 -20.00 7.41 6.69
CA THR A 292 -19.93 7.78 8.12
C THR A 292 -19.12 9.06 8.37
N GLU A 293 -18.49 9.63 7.34
CA GLU A 293 -17.51 10.70 7.45
C GLU A 293 -17.99 11.97 6.74
N LYS A 294 -18.17 13.07 7.49
CA LYS A 294 -18.60 14.35 6.92
C LYS A 294 -17.46 14.99 6.14
N GLY A 295 -17.68 15.31 4.86
CA GLY A 295 -16.63 15.90 4.01
C GLY A 295 -15.47 14.95 3.70
N GLY A 296 -15.65 13.65 3.98
CA GLY A 296 -14.67 12.62 3.65
C GLY A 296 -14.53 12.43 2.14
N GLY A 297 -13.35 12.01 1.72
CA GLY A 297 -13.09 11.60 0.34
C GLY A 297 -12.17 10.38 0.28
N ALA A 298 -12.00 9.82 -0.91
CA ALA A 298 -11.02 8.78 -1.14
C ALA A 298 -10.25 9.03 -2.43
N MET A 299 -8.95 8.80 -2.39
CA MET A 299 -8.10 8.78 -3.56
C MET A 299 -7.73 7.33 -3.88
N VAL A 300 -8.13 6.88 -5.07
CA VAL A 300 -7.94 5.49 -5.51
C VAL A 300 -7.13 5.49 -6.80
N GLY A 301 -5.93 4.91 -6.74
CA GLY A 301 -5.05 4.71 -7.88
C GLY A 301 -5.04 3.26 -8.31
N ALA A 302 -5.23 3.01 -9.60
CA ALA A 302 -5.24 1.65 -10.14
C ALA A 302 -4.93 1.62 -11.63
N LYS A 303 -4.60 0.44 -12.14
CA LYS A 303 -4.52 0.20 -13.59
C LYS A 303 -5.89 0.42 -14.23
N LYS A 304 -5.90 1.00 -15.44
CA LYS A 304 -7.14 1.17 -16.22
C LYS A 304 -7.85 -0.16 -16.44
N VAL A 305 -7.07 -1.19 -16.79
CA VAL A 305 -7.56 -2.55 -17.07
C VAL A 305 -6.54 -3.56 -16.56
N TYR A 306 -7.02 -4.57 -15.83
CA TYR A 306 -6.22 -5.71 -15.38
C TYR A 306 -6.45 -6.91 -16.30
N PHE A 307 -5.55 -7.13 -17.25
CA PHE A 307 -5.64 -8.26 -18.17
C PHE A 307 -5.58 -9.61 -17.41
N GLY A 308 -6.51 -10.51 -17.72
CA GLY A 308 -6.61 -11.87 -17.17
C GLY A 308 -7.43 -12.00 -15.88
N VAL A 309 -7.23 -11.11 -14.91
CA VAL A 309 -8.00 -11.09 -13.64
C VAL A 309 -9.30 -10.28 -13.75
N GLY A 310 -9.37 -9.34 -14.69
CA GLY A 310 -10.62 -8.75 -15.19
C GLY A 310 -11.13 -7.50 -14.47
N GLY A 311 -10.42 -6.97 -13.47
CA GLY A 311 -10.77 -5.68 -12.88
C GLY A 311 -10.52 -4.51 -13.86
N SER A 312 -11.22 -3.40 -13.66
CA SER A 312 -10.99 -2.16 -14.42
C SER A 312 -11.41 -0.93 -13.61
N MET A 313 -10.78 0.21 -13.91
CA MET A 313 -11.16 1.49 -13.31
C MET A 313 -12.58 1.91 -13.70
N GLU A 314 -13.00 1.59 -14.93
CA GLU A 314 -14.35 1.92 -15.40
C GLU A 314 -15.43 1.16 -14.63
N ASP A 315 -15.24 -0.15 -14.40
CA ASP A 315 -16.17 -0.94 -13.60
C ASP A 315 -16.24 -0.43 -12.15
N PHE A 316 -15.11 0.04 -11.61
CA PHE A 316 -15.05 0.62 -10.27
C PHE A 316 -15.86 1.92 -10.19
N VAL A 317 -15.70 2.81 -11.18
CA VAL A 317 -16.49 4.05 -11.29
C VAL A 317 -17.98 3.72 -11.32
N VAL A 318 -18.41 2.81 -12.19
CA VAL A 318 -19.82 2.39 -12.31
C VAL A 318 -20.34 1.83 -10.98
N ARG A 319 -19.55 1.01 -10.29
CA ARG A 319 -19.97 0.43 -9.00
C ARG A 319 -20.12 1.49 -7.92
N VAL A 320 -19.15 2.40 -7.79
CA VAL A 320 -19.18 3.51 -6.83
C VAL A 320 -20.35 4.45 -7.08
N GLU A 321 -20.62 4.81 -8.34
CA GLU A 321 -21.77 5.64 -8.70
C GLU A 321 -23.10 4.95 -8.39
N GLY A 322 -23.19 3.64 -8.63
CA GLY A 322 -24.33 2.81 -8.26
C GLY A 322 -24.57 2.71 -6.74
N LEU A 323 -23.51 2.87 -5.94
CA LEU A 323 -23.56 2.98 -4.48
C LEU A 323 -23.82 4.41 -3.99
N GLY A 324 -24.07 5.37 -4.89
CA GLY A 324 -24.38 6.76 -4.55
C GLY A 324 -23.15 7.66 -4.38
N GLY A 325 -21.96 7.21 -4.80
CA GLY A 325 -20.77 8.04 -4.85
C GLY A 325 -20.72 8.98 -6.06
N LEU A 326 -19.76 9.90 -6.01
CA LEU A 326 -19.29 10.73 -7.12
C LEU A 326 -17.82 10.40 -7.37
N VAL A 327 -17.42 10.30 -8.64
CA VAL A 327 -16.04 10.01 -9.01
C VAL A 327 -15.51 11.09 -9.95
N GLU A 328 -14.33 11.60 -9.66
CA GLU A 328 -13.60 12.58 -10.45
C GLU A 328 -12.24 11.98 -10.82
N ARG A 329 -11.87 11.99 -12.11
CA ARG A 329 -10.53 11.55 -12.56
C ARG A 329 -9.55 12.69 -12.37
N ILE A 330 -8.50 12.48 -11.58
CA ILE A 330 -7.56 13.54 -11.19
C ILE A 330 -6.15 13.35 -11.77
N ARG A 331 -5.74 12.11 -12.07
CA ARG A 331 -4.48 11.81 -12.78
C ARG A 331 -4.66 10.65 -13.75
N GLU A 332 -3.96 10.72 -14.88
CA GLU A 332 -3.76 9.60 -15.81
C GLU A 332 -2.27 9.47 -16.11
N GLU A 333 -1.75 8.24 -16.01
CA GLU A 333 -0.39 7.89 -16.40
C GLU A 333 -0.48 7.04 -17.67
N GLU A 334 0.08 7.55 -18.77
CA GLU A 334 0.03 6.93 -20.08
C GLU A 334 1.27 6.09 -20.42
N GLU A 335 2.36 6.26 -19.66
CA GLU A 335 3.60 5.50 -19.85
C GLU A 335 3.47 4.08 -19.29
N GLY A 336 3.84 3.09 -20.11
CA GLY A 336 3.73 1.68 -19.75
C GLY A 336 2.29 1.18 -19.67
N VAL A 337 1.94 0.50 -18.58
CA VAL A 337 0.56 0.07 -18.32
C VAL A 337 -0.24 1.27 -17.84
N ARG A 338 -1.30 1.65 -18.58
CA ARG A 338 -2.09 2.83 -18.24
C ARG A 338 -2.70 2.73 -16.84
N ARG A 339 -2.52 3.78 -16.03
CA ARG A 339 -3.06 3.91 -14.67
C ARG A 339 -3.88 5.19 -14.56
N GLU A 340 -4.85 5.19 -13.65
CA GLU A 340 -5.62 6.38 -13.29
C GLU A 340 -5.62 6.54 -11.78
N VAL A 341 -5.68 7.80 -11.34
CA VAL A 341 -6.07 8.15 -9.97
C VAL A 341 -7.41 8.85 -10.02
N VAL A 342 -8.34 8.39 -9.20
CA VAL A 342 -9.67 8.98 -9.05
C VAL A 342 -9.91 9.48 -7.64
N MET A 343 -10.66 10.57 -7.53
CA MET A 343 -11.19 11.10 -6.28
C MET A 343 -12.66 10.70 -6.14
N VAL A 344 -12.97 9.96 -5.08
CA VAL A 344 -14.32 9.51 -4.72
C VAL A 344 -14.86 10.34 -3.57
N ARG A 345 -16.13 10.75 -3.67
CA ARG A 345 -16.86 11.45 -2.60
C ARG A 345 -18.27 10.89 -2.46
N THR A 346 -18.89 11.06 -1.30
CA THR A 346 -20.33 10.82 -1.15
C THR A 346 -21.12 11.96 -1.80
N LYS A 347 -22.27 11.66 -2.38
CA LYS A 347 -23.23 12.71 -2.76
C LYS A 347 -23.71 13.37 -1.47
N GLU A 348 -23.47 14.67 -1.31
CA GLU A 348 -24.08 15.39 -0.18
C GLU A 348 -25.60 15.23 -0.29
N GLU A 349 -26.25 14.77 0.79
CA GLU A 349 -27.69 14.89 0.89
C GLU A 349 -28.01 16.38 0.86
N THR A 350 -28.49 16.87 -0.29
CA THR A 350 -29.21 18.15 -0.35
C THR A 350 -30.32 18.05 0.68
N LYS A 351 -30.10 18.66 1.86
CA LYS A 351 -31.16 18.84 2.85
C LYS A 351 -32.24 19.68 2.20
N ALA A 352 -33.31 19.01 1.76
CA ALA A 352 -34.54 19.63 1.30
C ALA A 352 -35.28 20.31 2.46
#